data_AF-A0A1Q9VH36-F1
#
_entry.id   AF-A0A1Q9VH36-F1
#
_cell.length_a   1.000
_cell.length_b   1.000
_cell.length_c   1.000
_cell.angle_alpha   90.00
_cell.angle_beta   90.00
_cell.angle_gamma   90.00
#
_symmetry.space_group_name_H-M   'P 1'
#
loop_
_entity.id
_entity.type
_entity.pdbx_description
1 polymer ?
#
loop_
_entity_poly.entity_id
_entity_poly.type
_entity_poly.pdbx_seq_one_letter_code
_entity_poly.pdbx_strand_id
1 'polypeptide(L)'
;MAEDLPGAGEQVLLAGLGNPGPKYAGNRHNAGFLVLDELAARVGGKFKAHKSGAEILEGRLGGRKVVLAKPRSFMNLSGGPLLAAARFYKIDAAGLVVVHDELDVPYGSLRLKLGGGDNGHNGLRSITKSFGTKDYYRVRFGVGRPPGRMDAADFVLKDFATVERRELPLNVDRCADAVEELLAGGLTAAQNTFHVS
;
A
#
# COMPACT_ATOMS: atom_id res chain seq x y z
N MET A 1 -3.53 10.26 -22.12
CA MET A 1 -3.16 8.89 -21.67
C MET A 1 -2.08 8.86 -20.59
N ALA A 2 -1.24 9.90 -20.43
CA ALA A 2 -0.19 9.93 -19.39
C ALA A 2 -0.59 10.72 -18.12
N GLU A 3 -1.73 11.41 -18.13
CA GLU A 3 -2.09 12.41 -17.11
C GLU A 3 -2.54 11.81 -15.77
N ASP A 4 -2.92 10.53 -15.73
CA ASP A 4 -3.34 9.82 -14.51
C ASP A 4 -2.45 8.60 -14.17
N LEU A 5 -1.28 8.49 -14.80
CA LEU A 5 -0.25 7.53 -14.42
C LEU A 5 0.54 8.06 -13.23
N PRO A 6 0.82 7.22 -12.21
CA PRO A 6 1.76 7.60 -11.16
C PRO A 6 3.09 8.05 -11.75
N GLY A 7 3.65 9.16 -11.28
CA GLY A 7 4.94 9.70 -11.73
C GLY A 7 5.04 9.94 -13.24
N ALA A 8 3.93 10.23 -13.93
CA ALA A 8 3.87 10.47 -15.38
C ALA A 8 4.49 9.34 -16.25
N GLY A 9 4.45 8.10 -15.75
CA GLY A 9 5.01 6.93 -16.44
C GLY A 9 6.47 6.60 -16.10
N GLU A 10 7.14 7.38 -15.25
CA GLU A 10 8.54 7.16 -14.85
C GLU A 10 8.70 6.09 -13.74
N GLN A 11 9.78 6.13 -12.97
CA GLN A 11 9.99 5.21 -11.84
C GLN A 11 9.07 5.59 -10.66
N VAL A 12 8.51 4.58 -9.99
CA VAL A 12 7.58 4.79 -8.86
C VAL A 12 8.05 4.12 -7.59
N LEU A 13 7.62 4.65 -6.45
CA LEU A 13 7.79 4.06 -5.14
C LEU A 13 6.46 3.40 -4.73
N LEU A 14 6.45 2.07 -4.68
CA LEU A 14 5.34 1.27 -4.18
C LEU A 14 5.56 1.02 -2.68
N ALA A 15 4.82 1.73 -1.83
CA ALA A 15 4.94 1.64 -0.39
C ALA A 15 3.85 0.76 0.21
N GLY A 16 4.22 -0.30 0.93
CA GLY A 16 3.31 -1.07 1.75
C GLY A 16 3.31 -0.54 3.18
N LEU A 17 2.13 -0.34 3.77
CA LEU A 17 2.00 -0.01 5.19
C LEU A 17 1.80 -1.26 6.04
N GLY A 18 2.47 -1.27 7.20
CA GLY A 18 2.46 -2.37 8.16
C GLY A 18 3.39 -2.07 9.35
N ASN A 19 3.23 -2.86 10.42
CA ASN A 19 4.16 -2.87 11.55
C ASN A 19 5.16 -4.03 11.42
N PRO A 20 6.45 -3.81 11.72
CA PRO A 20 7.48 -4.85 11.66
C PRO A 20 7.42 -5.81 12.86
N GLY A 21 7.76 -7.07 12.61
CA GLY A 21 7.90 -8.11 13.64
C GLY A 21 6.81 -9.18 13.59
N PRO A 22 7.10 -10.39 14.10
CA PRO A 22 6.26 -11.58 13.89
C PRO A 22 4.86 -11.44 14.48
N LYS A 23 4.70 -10.67 15.57
CA LYS A 23 3.42 -10.46 16.24
C LYS A 23 2.39 -9.66 15.42
N TYR A 24 2.82 -8.99 14.33
CA TYR A 24 1.92 -8.20 13.49
C TYR A 24 1.70 -8.82 12.11
N ALA A 25 2.40 -9.91 11.78
CA ALA A 25 2.45 -10.44 10.43
C ALA A 25 1.06 -10.84 9.88
N GLY A 26 0.15 -11.27 10.76
CA GLY A 26 -1.21 -11.64 10.40
C GLY A 26 -2.26 -10.53 10.56
N ASN A 27 -1.88 -9.36 11.07
CA ASN A 27 -2.80 -8.28 11.43
C ASN A 27 -3.44 -7.64 10.19
N ARG A 28 -4.69 -7.20 10.33
CA ARG A 28 -5.36 -6.37 9.31
C ARG A 28 -4.53 -5.14 8.94
N HIS A 29 -3.88 -4.51 9.92
CA HIS A 29 -3.01 -3.35 9.74
C HIS A 29 -1.72 -3.62 8.95
N ASN A 30 -1.46 -4.88 8.61
CA ASN A 30 -0.33 -5.30 7.77
C ASN A 30 -0.76 -5.68 6.35
N ALA A 31 -2.01 -5.40 5.95
CA ALA A 31 -2.49 -5.68 4.59
C ALA A 31 -1.59 -5.09 3.50
N GLY A 32 -1.04 -3.88 3.72
CA GLY A 32 -0.08 -3.29 2.80
C GLY A 32 1.20 -4.12 2.64
N PHE A 33 1.75 -4.68 3.72
CA PHE A 33 2.91 -5.58 3.64
C PHE A 33 2.58 -6.88 2.89
N LEU A 34 1.41 -7.46 3.14
CA LEU A 34 0.98 -8.69 2.45
C LEU A 34 0.89 -8.49 0.94
N VAL A 35 0.33 -7.37 0.48
CA VAL A 35 0.27 -7.03 -0.95
C VAL A 35 1.67 -6.77 -1.52
N LEU A 36 2.55 -6.12 -0.77
CA LEU A 36 3.92 -5.89 -1.22
C LEU A 36 4.76 -7.18 -1.28
N ASP A 37 4.45 -8.17 -0.44
CA ASP A 37 5.08 -9.50 -0.50
C ASP A 37 4.63 -10.28 -1.75
N GLU A 38 3.35 -10.20 -2.11
CA GLU A 38 2.83 -10.75 -3.38
C GLU A 38 3.49 -10.07 -4.59
N LEU A 39 3.52 -8.73 -4.63
CA LEU A 39 4.20 -8.00 -5.70
C LEU A 39 5.70 -8.32 -5.78
N ALA A 40 6.36 -8.58 -4.65
CA ALA A 40 7.76 -9.00 -4.64
C ALA A 40 7.96 -10.39 -5.24
N ALA A 41 7.02 -11.31 -5.02
CA ALA A 41 7.01 -12.63 -5.65
C ALA A 41 6.87 -12.50 -7.19
N ARG A 42 5.97 -11.63 -7.67
CA ARG A 42 5.79 -11.34 -9.09
C ARG A 42 7.02 -10.69 -9.74
N VAL A 43 7.73 -9.83 -9.01
CA VAL A 43 9.04 -9.29 -9.43
C VAL A 43 10.12 -10.38 -9.49
N GLY A 44 9.97 -11.48 -8.74
CA GLY A 44 10.99 -12.53 -8.62
C GLY A 44 12.15 -12.15 -7.68
N GLY A 45 11.90 -11.25 -6.72
CA GLY A 45 12.94 -10.66 -5.87
C GLY A 45 12.72 -10.85 -4.38
N LYS A 46 13.68 -10.38 -3.58
CA LYS A 46 13.59 -10.35 -2.11
C LYS A 46 13.91 -8.96 -1.59
N PHE A 47 13.14 -8.52 -0.59
CA PHE A 47 13.39 -7.29 0.14
C PHE A 47 14.76 -7.34 0.85
N LYS A 48 15.47 -6.21 0.82
CA LYS A 48 16.74 -6.02 1.53
C LYS A 48 16.69 -4.76 2.37
N ALA A 49 17.30 -4.79 3.55
CA ALA A 49 17.44 -3.60 4.39
C ALA A 49 18.17 -2.48 3.64
N HIS A 50 17.66 -1.25 3.74
CA HIS A 50 18.22 -0.08 3.10
C HIS A 50 18.46 1.05 4.10
N LYS A 51 19.40 1.95 3.79
CA LYS A 51 19.77 3.09 4.66
C LYS A 51 18.64 4.09 4.89
N SER A 52 17.57 4.03 4.08
CA SER A 52 16.35 4.82 4.31
C SER A 52 15.57 4.36 5.56
N GLY A 53 15.89 3.19 6.12
CA GLY A 53 15.11 2.61 7.21
C GLY A 53 13.93 1.75 6.74
N ALA A 54 13.79 1.54 5.43
CA ALA A 54 12.86 0.58 4.84
C ALA A 54 13.60 -0.68 4.35
N GLU A 55 12.85 -1.75 4.11
CA GLU A 55 13.29 -2.83 3.24
C GLU A 55 12.86 -2.51 1.81
N ILE A 56 13.79 -2.67 0.86
CA ILE A 56 13.60 -2.29 -0.54
C ILE A 56 13.78 -3.49 -1.45
N LEU A 57 12.96 -3.54 -2.50
CA LEU A 57 13.17 -4.38 -3.68
C LEU A 57 12.98 -3.52 -4.94
N GLU A 58 13.97 -3.51 -5.83
CA GLU A 58 13.86 -2.88 -7.14
C GLU A 58 13.43 -3.91 -8.18
N GLY A 59 12.57 -3.51 -9.12
CA GLY A 59 12.06 -4.43 -10.12
C GLY A 59 11.31 -3.75 -11.25
N ARG A 60 10.54 -4.56 -11.99
CA ARG A 60 9.58 -4.09 -12.98
C ARG A 60 8.22 -4.76 -12.80
N LEU A 61 7.16 -3.96 -12.86
CA LEU A 61 5.75 -4.38 -12.82
C LEU A 61 4.96 -3.49 -13.77
N GLY A 62 3.92 -4.01 -14.43
CA GLY A 62 3.13 -3.24 -15.41
C GLY A 62 3.99 -2.53 -16.48
N GLY A 63 5.12 -3.13 -16.89
CA GLY A 63 6.08 -2.54 -17.84
C GLY A 63 7.00 -1.44 -17.30
N ARG A 64 6.85 -1.04 -16.03
CA ARG A 64 7.52 0.13 -15.44
C ARG A 64 8.56 -0.23 -14.39
N LYS A 65 9.55 0.65 -14.19
CA LYS A 65 10.51 0.51 -13.08
C LYS A 65 9.81 0.84 -11.76
N VAL A 66 9.94 -0.05 -10.79
CA VAL A 66 9.32 0.08 -9.47
C VAL A 66 10.36 -0.09 -8.37
N VAL A 67 10.17 0.65 -7.28
CA VAL A 67 10.86 0.45 -6.01
C VAL A 67 9.79 0.05 -5.00
N LEU A 68 9.78 -1.20 -4.57
CA LEU A 68 8.92 -1.68 -3.51
C LEU A 68 9.56 -1.35 -2.17
N ALA A 69 8.78 -0.80 -1.24
CA ALA A 69 9.27 -0.35 0.06
C ALA A 69 8.35 -0.76 1.21
N LYS A 70 8.93 -1.43 2.21
CA LYS A 70 8.29 -1.73 3.50
C LYS A 70 9.03 -1.02 4.63
N PRO A 71 8.46 0.00 5.29
CA PRO A 71 9.12 0.67 6.40
C PRO A 71 9.45 -0.30 7.54
N ARG A 72 10.64 -0.20 8.14
CA ARG A 72 10.99 -0.98 9.34
C ARG A 72 10.65 -0.24 10.64
N SER A 73 9.86 0.84 10.53
CA SER A 73 9.36 1.62 11.65
C SER A 73 7.96 1.17 12.04
N PHE A 74 7.47 1.56 13.23
CA PHE A 74 6.05 1.47 13.53
C PHE A 74 5.21 2.34 12.58
N MET A 75 3.94 1.99 12.44
CA MET A 75 3.00 2.59 11.48
C MET A 75 2.95 4.12 11.57
N ASN A 76 2.89 4.68 12.78
CA ASN A 76 2.83 6.12 12.98
C ASN A 76 4.11 6.87 12.55
N LEU A 77 5.19 6.15 12.24
CA LEU A 77 6.49 6.68 11.82
C LEU A 77 6.87 6.29 10.38
N SER A 78 5.95 5.67 9.63
CA SER A 78 6.22 5.21 8.26
C SER A 78 6.63 6.31 7.27
N GLY A 79 6.23 7.57 7.50
CA GLY A 79 6.52 8.66 6.57
C GLY A 79 8.01 8.98 6.42
N GLY A 80 8.78 8.91 7.51
CA GLY A 80 10.22 9.22 7.50
C GLY A 80 11.02 8.27 6.59
N PRO A 81 10.93 6.94 6.79
CA PRO A 81 11.61 5.98 5.95
C PRO A 81 11.19 6.02 4.47
N LEU A 82 9.90 6.25 4.20
CA LEU A 82 9.39 6.36 2.83
C LEU A 82 9.89 7.63 2.13
N LEU A 83 9.94 8.77 2.82
CA LEU A 83 10.52 9.99 2.27
C LEU A 83 12.02 9.82 2.00
N ALA A 84 12.75 9.16 2.89
CA ALA A 84 14.17 8.88 2.70
C ALA A 84 14.41 7.96 1.49
N ALA A 85 13.56 6.96 1.27
CA ALA A 85 13.59 6.11 0.08
C ALA A 85 13.28 6.91 -1.19
N ALA A 86 12.19 7.68 -1.19
CA ALA A 86 11.78 8.52 -2.32
C ALA A 86 12.90 9.49 -2.74
N ARG A 87 13.52 10.18 -1.78
CA ARG A 87 14.66 11.08 -2.04
C ARG A 87 15.87 10.36 -2.62
N PHE A 88 16.19 9.16 -2.12
CA PHE A 88 17.33 8.39 -2.64
C PHE A 88 17.13 8.00 -4.11
N TYR A 89 15.90 7.59 -4.48
CA TYR A 89 15.55 7.21 -5.85
C TYR A 89 15.06 8.38 -6.72
N LYS A 90 15.05 9.61 -6.18
CA LYS A 90 14.58 10.84 -6.86
C LYS A 90 13.13 10.76 -7.34
N ILE A 91 12.28 10.12 -6.54
CA ILE A 91 10.85 9.97 -6.79
C ILE A 91 10.12 11.04 -5.99
N ASP A 92 9.23 11.78 -6.64
CA ASP A 92 8.38 12.79 -5.99
C ASP A 92 7.08 12.17 -5.42
N ALA A 93 6.19 13.00 -4.88
CA ALA A 93 4.92 12.52 -4.35
C ALA A 93 3.98 11.98 -5.45
N ALA A 94 4.06 12.50 -6.67
CA ALA A 94 3.24 12.01 -7.78
C ALA A 94 3.66 10.59 -8.20
N GLY A 95 4.92 10.21 -8.01
CA GLY A 95 5.42 8.84 -8.18
C GLY A 95 5.21 7.90 -6.99
N LEU A 96 4.56 8.35 -5.91
CA LEU A 96 4.29 7.53 -4.73
C LEU A 96 2.93 6.82 -4.84
N VAL A 97 2.93 5.50 -4.67
CA VAL A 97 1.74 4.65 -4.54
C VAL A 97 1.78 3.97 -3.18
N VAL A 98 0.74 4.15 -2.36
CA VAL A 98 0.67 3.61 -1.00
C VAL A 98 -0.43 2.55 -0.91
N VAL A 99 -0.06 1.33 -0.53
CA VAL A 99 -0.99 0.24 -0.23
C VAL A 99 -1.21 0.17 1.28
N HIS A 100 -2.48 0.22 1.72
CA HIS A 100 -2.83 0.23 3.14
C HIS A 100 -4.21 -0.41 3.39
N ASP A 101 -4.46 -0.77 4.65
CA ASP A 101 -5.78 -1.23 5.11
C ASP A 101 -6.79 -0.07 5.21
N GLU A 102 -8.04 -0.36 4.88
CA GLU A 102 -9.12 0.62 4.85
C GLU A 102 -10.38 0.07 5.51
N LEU A 103 -10.80 0.72 6.59
CA LEU A 103 -11.98 0.34 7.39
C LEU A 103 -13.28 0.64 6.66
N ASP A 104 -13.31 1.70 5.84
CA ASP A 104 -14.51 2.12 5.13
C ASP A 104 -14.74 1.36 3.82
N VAL A 105 -13.86 0.42 3.48
CA VAL A 105 -14.01 -0.46 2.32
C VAL A 105 -14.29 -1.88 2.85
N PRO A 106 -15.37 -2.54 2.40
CA PRO A 106 -15.70 -3.89 2.83
C PRO A 106 -14.56 -4.88 2.60
N TYR A 107 -14.44 -5.88 3.46
CA TYR A 107 -13.49 -6.97 3.26
C TYR A 107 -13.73 -7.67 1.90
N GLY A 108 -12.66 -7.92 1.14
CA GLY A 108 -12.70 -8.45 -0.23
C GLY A 108 -12.92 -7.40 -1.33
N SER A 109 -13.27 -6.18 -0.96
CA SER A 109 -13.29 -5.03 -1.87
C SER A 109 -12.00 -4.24 -1.81
N LEU A 110 -11.73 -3.48 -2.87
CA LEU A 110 -10.64 -2.50 -2.89
C LEU A 110 -11.09 -1.23 -3.60
N ARG A 111 -10.42 -0.12 -3.28
CA ARG A 111 -10.61 1.17 -3.95
C ARG A 111 -9.27 1.83 -4.21
N LEU A 112 -9.15 2.51 -5.34
CA LEU A 112 -7.98 3.28 -5.73
C LEU A 112 -8.34 4.76 -5.73
N LYS A 113 -7.41 5.61 -5.30
CA LYS A 113 -7.63 7.05 -5.22
C LYS A 113 -6.32 7.83 -5.34
N LEU A 114 -6.37 9.01 -5.94
CA LEU A 114 -5.35 10.05 -5.79
C LEU A 114 -5.77 11.01 -4.67
N GLY A 115 -4.87 11.33 -3.76
CA GLY A 115 -5.17 12.30 -2.70
C GLY A 115 -6.06 11.77 -1.57
N GLY A 116 -6.69 12.70 -0.85
CA GLY A 116 -7.67 12.42 0.21
C GLY A 116 -7.14 12.50 1.64
N GLY A 117 -8.05 12.38 2.61
CA GLY A 117 -7.74 12.38 4.04
C GLY A 117 -7.09 11.07 4.50
N ASP A 118 -6.50 11.06 5.70
CA ASP A 118 -5.93 9.84 6.30
C ASP A 118 -6.98 8.93 6.94
N ASN A 119 -8.23 9.37 7.12
CA ASN A 119 -9.30 8.62 7.77
C ASN A 119 -8.91 8.00 9.13
N GLY A 120 -8.03 8.69 9.88
CA GLY A 120 -7.51 8.19 11.15
C GLY A 120 -6.35 7.21 11.02
N HIS A 121 -5.95 6.83 9.81
CA HIS A 121 -4.84 5.92 9.56
C HIS A 121 -3.48 6.60 9.84
N ASN A 122 -2.83 6.21 10.94
CA ASN A 122 -1.60 6.83 11.41
C ASN A 122 -0.42 6.78 10.41
N GLY A 123 -0.34 5.74 9.59
CA GLY A 123 0.67 5.65 8.52
C GLY A 123 0.50 6.69 7.41
N LEU A 124 -0.71 6.88 6.89
CA LEU A 124 -1.04 7.92 5.91
C LEU A 124 -0.83 9.33 6.49
N ARG A 125 -1.16 9.53 7.76
CA ARG A 125 -0.86 10.78 8.47
C ARG A 125 0.64 11.04 8.53
N SER A 126 1.43 10.02 8.85
CA SER A 126 2.89 10.08 8.87
C SER A 126 3.48 10.43 7.51
N ILE A 127 3.04 9.74 6.44
CA ILE A 127 3.45 10.00 5.06
C ILE A 127 3.12 11.44 4.66
N THR A 128 1.88 11.86 4.85
CA THR A 128 1.42 13.22 4.50
C THR A 128 2.26 14.29 5.20
N LYS A 129 2.56 14.09 6.50
CA LYS A 129 3.42 15.00 7.26
C LYS A 129 4.84 15.05 6.71
N SER A 130 5.41 13.92 6.32
CA SER A 130 6.78 13.83 5.81
C SER A 130 6.93 14.39 4.40
N PHE A 131 6.00 14.06 3.49
CA PHE A 131 6.03 14.51 2.09
C PHE A 131 5.50 15.94 1.93
N GLY A 132 4.78 16.48 2.91
CA GLY A 132 4.23 17.84 2.86
C GLY A 132 3.02 18.00 1.93
N THR A 133 2.54 16.90 1.35
CA THR A 133 1.36 16.88 0.47
C THR A 133 0.55 15.59 0.69
N LYS A 134 -0.73 15.64 0.28
CA LYS A 134 -1.62 14.48 0.21
C LYS A 134 -1.66 13.87 -1.20
N ASP A 135 -1.05 14.53 -2.19
CA ASP A 135 -1.19 14.24 -3.62
C ASP A 135 -0.32 13.06 -4.05
N TYR A 136 -0.67 11.88 -3.53
CA TYR A 136 -0.08 10.60 -3.87
C TYR A 136 -1.19 9.55 -4.04
N TYR A 137 -0.87 8.48 -4.74
CA TYR A 137 -1.82 7.41 -5.06
C TYR A 137 -1.98 6.48 -3.87
N ARG A 138 -3.20 5.96 -3.70
CA ARG A 138 -3.59 5.05 -2.63
C ARG A 138 -4.33 3.87 -3.20
N VAL A 139 -3.87 2.68 -2.83
CA VAL A 139 -4.57 1.40 -3.05
C VAL A 139 -5.09 0.95 -1.69
N ARG A 140 -6.41 1.02 -1.54
CA ARG A 140 -7.13 0.82 -0.27
C ARG A 140 -7.61 -0.61 -0.22
N PHE A 141 -6.93 -1.44 0.55
CA PHE A 141 -7.31 -2.82 0.81
C PHE A 141 -8.44 -2.85 1.85
N GLY A 142 -9.63 -3.30 1.47
CA GLY A 142 -10.77 -3.36 2.37
C GLY A 142 -10.56 -4.35 3.50
N VAL A 143 -10.66 -3.87 4.74
CA VAL A 143 -10.66 -4.71 5.95
C VAL A 143 -12.00 -4.67 6.68
N GLY A 144 -12.94 -3.85 6.20
CA GLY A 144 -14.25 -3.64 6.81
C GLY A 144 -14.18 -2.92 8.15
N ARG A 145 -15.36 -2.64 8.72
CA ARG A 145 -15.49 -2.01 10.04
C ARG A 145 -15.55 -3.06 11.15
N PRO A 146 -15.08 -2.73 12.36
CA PRO A 146 -15.23 -3.60 13.53
C PRO A 146 -16.69 -3.99 13.78
N PRO A 147 -16.97 -5.24 14.19
CA PRO A 147 -18.31 -5.61 14.64
C PRO A 147 -18.65 -4.97 15.99
N GLY A 148 -19.90 -4.54 16.14
CA GLY A 148 -20.43 -4.03 17.41
C GLY A 148 -19.76 -2.73 17.87
N ARG A 149 -19.29 -2.69 19.12
CA ARG A 149 -18.69 -1.51 19.77
C ARG A 149 -17.16 -1.58 19.89
N MET A 150 -16.50 -2.45 19.14
CA MET A 150 -15.03 -2.58 19.20
C MET A 150 -14.36 -1.34 18.63
N ASP A 151 -13.29 -0.88 19.29
CA ASP A 151 -12.49 0.23 18.79
C ASP A 151 -11.79 -0.12 17.47
N ALA A 152 -11.74 0.85 16.56
CA ALA A 152 -11.15 0.68 15.24
C ALA A 152 -9.64 0.36 15.29
N ALA A 153 -8.91 0.97 16.23
CA ALA A 153 -7.48 0.75 16.39
C ALA A 153 -7.19 -0.68 16.89
N ASP A 154 -8.02 -1.17 17.82
CA ASP A 154 -7.93 -2.56 18.29
C ASP A 154 -8.25 -3.56 17.19
N PHE A 155 -9.24 -3.26 16.35
CA PHE A 155 -9.65 -4.14 15.26
C PHE A 155 -8.57 -4.33 14.20
N VAL A 156 -7.91 -3.25 13.75
CA VAL A 156 -6.84 -3.35 12.75
C VAL A 156 -5.61 -4.07 13.32
N LEU A 157 -5.38 -4.00 14.63
CA LEU A 157 -4.31 -4.72 15.31
C LEU A 157 -4.62 -6.19 15.64
N LYS A 158 -5.79 -6.70 15.21
CA LYS A 158 -6.09 -8.14 15.26
C LYS A 158 -5.79 -8.81 13.94
N ASP A 159 -5.42 -10.08 14.04
CA ASP A 159 -5.32 -10.95 12.87
C ASP A 159 -6.65 -11.09 12.13
N PHE A 160 -6.57 -11.33 10.82
CA PHE A 160 -7.72 -11.81 10.04
C PHE A 160 -8.34 -13.06 10.69
N ALA A 161 -9.67 -13.12 10.71
CA ALA A 161 -10.43 -14.24 11.23
C ALA A 161 -10.22 -15.48 10.35
N THR A 162 -10.53 -16.68 10.87
CA THR A 162 -10.32 -17.94 10.15
C THR A 162 -11.01 -17.97 8.78
N VAL A 163 -12.21 -17.39 8.66
CA VAL A 163 -12.93 -17.30 7.39
C VAL A 163 -12.26 -16.34 6.41
N GLU A 164 -11.87 -15.14 6.88
CA GLU A 164 -11.16 -14.15 6.09
C GLU A 164 -9.80 -14.71 5.61
N ARG A 165 -9.06 -15.42 6.46
CA ARG A 165 -7.76 -16.02 6.08
C ARG A 165 -7.85 -16.99 4.91
N ARG A 166 -9.01 -17.61 4.65
CA ARG A 166 -9.20 -18.50 3.48
C ARG A 166 -9.27 -17.72 2.17
N GLU A 167 -9.82 -16.51 2.22
CA GLU A 167 -10.00 -15.62 1.07
C GLU A 167 -8.86 -14.62 0.93
N LEU A 168 -8.07 -14.41 1.99
CA LEU A 168 -6.99 -13.44 2.04
C LEU A 168 -5.98 -13.57 0.89
N PRO A 169 -5.49 -14.77 0.50
CA PRO A 169 -4.59 -14.89 -0.64
C PRO A 169 -5.20 -14.35 -1.94
N LEU A 170 -6.46 -14.66 -2.21
CA LEU A 170 -7.18 -14.17 -3.39
C LEU A 170 -7.36 -12.64 -3.35
N ASN A 171 -7.70 -12.10 -2.18
CA ASN A 171 -7.87 -10.65 -2.02
C ASN A 171 -6.55 -9.88 -2.15
N VAL A 172 -5.45 -10.46 -1.64
CA VAL A 172 -4.09 -9.93 -1.79
C VAL A 172 -3.66 -9.95 -3.25
N ASP A 173 -3.87 -11.07 -3.95
CA ASP A 173 -3.60 -11.25 -5.37
C ASP A 173 -4.37 -10.24 -6.24
N ARG A 174 -5.68 -10.10 -6.00
CA ARG A 174 -6.52 -9.10 -6.68
C ARG A 174 -6.05 -7.66 -6.41
N CYS A 175 -5.55 -7.38 -5.22
CA CYS A 175 -4.99 -6.07 -4.89
C CYS A 175 -3.67 -5.82 -5.61
N ALA A 176 -2.82 -6.84 -5.75
CA ALA A 176 -1.61 -6.77 -6.56
C ALA A 176 -1.95 -6.51 -8.04
N ASP A 177 -2.97 -7.16 -8.60
CA ASP A 177 -3.46 -6.88 -9.96
C ASP A 177 -3.90 -5.42 -10.12
N ALA A 178 -4.62 -4.88 -9.13
CA ALA A 178 -5.04 -3.48 -9.14
C ALA A 178 -3.86 -2.50 -9.11
N VAL A 179 -2.77 -2.86 -8.40
CA VAL A 179 -1.53 -2.08 -8.41
C VAL A 179 -0.90 -2.13 -9.81
N GLU A 180 -0.82 -3.31 -10.44
CA GLU A 180 -0.25 -3.43 -11.78
C GLU A 180 -1.06 -2.69 -12.85
N GLU A 181 -2.38 -2.76 -12.79
CA GLU A 181 -3.27 -2.01 -13.67
C GLU A 181 -3.13 -0.50 -13.49
N LEU A 182 -3.00 -0.02 -12.25
CA LEU A 182 -2.71 1.39 -11.97
C LEU A 182 -1.39 1.83 -12.63
N LEU A 183 -0.38 0.96 -12.63
CA LEU A 183 0.92 1.25 -13.23
C LEU A 183 0.88 1.23 -14.76
N ALA A 184 0.12 0.32 -15.36
CA ALA A 184 0.05 0.11 -16.80
C ALA A 184 -0.96 1.06 -17.50
N GLY A 185 -2.17 1.17 -16.95
CA GLY A 185 -3.32 1.85 -17.55
C GLY A 185 -3.71 3.17 -16.89
N GLY A 186 -3.12 3.51 -15.74
CA GLY A 186 -3.45 4.73 -14.99
C GLY A 186 -4.65 4.55 -14.05
N LEU A 187 -4.92 5.60 -13.27
CA LEU A 187 -5.94 5.55 -12.23
C LEU A 187 -7.33 5.26 -12.78
N THR A 188 -7.72 5.90 -13.87
CA THR A 188 -9.07 5.77 -14.43
C THR A 188 -9.34 4.35 -14.90
N ALA A 189 -8.39 3.74 -15.61
CA ALA A 189 -8.49 2.36 -16.07
C ALA A 189 -8.59 1.39 -14.88
N ALA A 190 -7.69 1.52 -13.90
CA ALA A 190 -7.73 0.71 -12.69
C ALA A 190 -9.03 0.87 -11.89
N GLN A 191 -9.59 2.07 -11.81
CA GLN A 191 -10.88 2.29 -11.14
C GLN A 191 -12.01 1.58 -11.88
N ASN A 192 -12.09 1.71 -13.21
CA ASN A 192 -13.12 1.06 -14.02
C ASN A 192 -13.09 -0.47 -13.89
N THR A 193 -11.90 -1.06 -13.82
CA THR A 193 -11.73 -2.52 -13.71
C THR A 193 -12.04 -3.04 -12.30
N PHE A 194 -11.62 -2.33 -11.25
CA PHE A 194 -11.64 -2.88 -9.88
C PHE A 194 -12.74 -2.32 -8.96
N HIS A 195 -13.42 -1.23 -9.33
CA HIS A 195 -14.48 -0.64 -8.49
C HIS A 195 -15.88 -1.21 -8.75
N VAL A 196 -16.06 -1.98 -9.82
CA VAL A 196 -17.34 -2.60 -10.24
C VAL A 196 -17.80 -3.77 -9.36
N SER A 197 -17.39 -3.78 -8.09
CA SER A 197 -17.81 -4.72 -7.06
C SER A 197 -18.22 -3.96 -5.80
#